data_AF-M5TCX4-F1
#
_entry.id   AF-M5TCX4-F1
#
_cell.length_a   1.000
_cell.length_b   1.000
_cell.length_c   1.000
_cell.angle_alpha   90.00
_cell.angle_beta   90.00
_cell.angle_gamma   90.00
#
_symmetry.space_group_name_H-M   'P 1'
#
loop_
_entity.id
_entity.type
_entity.pdbx_description
1 polymer ?
#
loop_
_entity_poly.entity_id
_entity_poly.type
_entity_poly.pdbx_seq_one_letter_code
_entity_poly.pdbx_strand_id
1 'polypeptide(L)'
;MFGLSFFEMSVIGIIAVVLFGGNLPEVARKFGSTYSQLRRSLQEVQQQFREAQREVDRAMTIDDSVSSKSDASLYEDEPEDTPEPSAPKFKPPS
;
A
#
# COMPACT_ATOMS: atom_id res chain seq x y z
N MET A 1 24.17 18.93 11.25
CA MET A 1 24.56 19.61 12.50
C MET A 1 23.32 20.08 13.26
N PHE A 2 22.52 19.15 13.78
CA PHE A 2 21.40 19.46 14.67
C PHE A 2 21.45 18.47 15.83
N GLY A 3 22.38 18.70 16.75
CA GLY A 3 22.39 18.03 18.04
C GLY A 3 21.48 18.79 18.96
N LEU A 4 20.16 18.59 18.84
CA LEU A 4 19.21 19.04 19.85
C LEU A 4 19.55 18.31 21.14
N SER A 5 20.33 18.98 21.97
CA SER A 5 20.69 18.48 23.28
C SER A 5 19.43 18.45 24.16
N PHE A 6 19.45 17.58 25.16
CA PHE A 6 18.38 17.54 26.17
C PHE A 6 18.12 18.93 26.79
N PHE A 7 19.17 19.75 26.93
CA PHE A 7 19.07 21.11 27.43
C PHE A 7 18.22 22.02 26.53
N GLU A 8 18.49 22.04 25.22
CA GLU A 8 17.73 22.89 24.28
C GLU A 8 16.24 22.49 24.22
N MET A 9 15.94 21.19 24.24
CA MET A 9 14.56 20.70 24.30
C MET A 9 13.85 21.16 25.59
N SER A 10 14.57 21.18 26.72
CA SER A 10 14.04 21.68 28.00
C SER A 10 13.76 23.19 27.95
N VAL A 11 14.68 23.99 27.39
CA VAL A 11 14.51 25.43 27.23
C VAL A 11 13.29 25.74 26.34
N ILE A 12 13.15 25.03 25.21
CA ILE A 12 11.97 25.18 24.34
C ILE A 12 10.69 24.80 25.09
N GLY A 13 10.72 23.73 25.89
CA GLY A 13 9.59 23.33 26.75
C GLY A 13 9.19 24.42 27.75
N ILE A 14 10.16 25.05 28.42
CA ILE A 14 9.91 26.16 29.36
C ILE A 14 9.31 27.35 28.63
N ILE A 15 9.87 27.74 27.48
CA ILE A 15 9.33 28.84 26.67
C ILE A 15 7.89 28.54 26.25
N ALA A 16 7.59 27.31 25.83
CA ALA A 16 6.24 26.91 25.49
C ALA A 16 5.29 27.02 26.70
N VAL A 17 5.71 26.60 27.89
CA VAL A 17 4.92 26.79 29.13
C VAL A 17 4.69 28.28 29.43
N VAL A 18 5.68 29.15 29.22
CA VAL A 18 5.52 30.60 29.46
C VAL A 18 4.53 31.23 28.47
N LEU A 19 4.58 30.84 27.20
CA LEU A 19 3.71 31.40 26.15
C LEU A 19 2.28 30.85 26.25
N PHE A 20 2.13 29.54 26.46
CA PHE A 20 0.81 28.87 26.43
C PHE A 20 0.20 28.68 27.82
N GLY A 21 1.01 28.68 28.88
CA GLY A 21 0.57 28.47 30.26
C GLY A 21 -0.19 27.14 30.42
N GLY A 22 -1.36 27.24 31.04
CA GLY A 22 -2.27 26.10 31.22
C GLY A 22 -2.89 25.54 29.94
N ASN A 23 -2.77 26.23 28.80
CA ASN A 23 -3.31 25.77 27.51
C ASN A 23 -2.34 24.84 26.76
N LEU A 24 -1.10 24.67 27.21
CA LEU A 24 -0.12 23.77 26.60
C LEU A 24 -0.65 22.33 26.37
N PRO A 25 -1.28 21.65 27.35
CA PRO A 25 -1.83 20.30 27.13
C PRO A 25 -2.95 20.29 26.09
N GLU A 26 -3.71 21.38 25.95
CA GLU A 26 -4.74 21.49 24.94
C GLU A 26 -4.14 21.61 23.54
N VAL A 27 -3.10 22.44 23.38
CA VAL A 27 -2.36 22.58 22.10
C VAL A 27 -1.66 21.26 21.74
N ALA A 28 -1.02 20.60 22.71
CA ALA A 28 -0.38 19.30 22.51
C ALA A 28 -1.40 18.23 22.10
N ARG A 29 -2.60 18.21 22.70
CA ARG A 29 -3.69 17.31 22.30
C ARG A 29 -4.19 17.60 20.89
N LYS A 30 -4.38 18.88 20.53
CA LYS A 30 -4.81 19.28 19.19
C LYS A 30 -3.79 18.86 18.14
N PHE A 31 -2.51 19.21 18.34
CA PHE A 31 -1.43 18.87 17.42
C PHE A 31 -1.19 17.36 17.35
N GLY A 32 -1.20 16.67 18.49
CA GLY A 32 -1.05 15.22 18.58
C GLY A 32 -2.21 14.48 17.91
N SER A 33 -3.43 14.97 18.02
CA SER A 33 -4.60 14.44 17.32
C SER A 33 -4.42 14.56 15.79
N THR A 34 -4.03 15.74 15.31
CA THR A 34 -3.74 15.95 13.88
C THR A 34 -2.61 15.04 13.39
N TYR A 35 -1.52 14.91 14.15
CA TYR A 35 -0.41 14.03 13.81
C TYR A 35 -0.83 12.55 13.80
N SER A 36 -1.65 12.12 14.75
CA SER A 36 -2.19 10.76 14.81
C SER A 36 -3.07 10.45 13.60
N GLN A 37 -3.95 11.38 13.22
CA GLN A 37 -4.80 11.26 12.03
C GLN A 37 -3.95 11.19 10.75
N LEU A 38 -2.95 12.07 10.61
CA LEU A 38 -2.03 12.05 9.47
C LEU A 38 -1.24 10.73 9.40
N ARG A 39 -0.74 10.23 10.54
CA ARG A 39 -0.04 8.94 10.58
C ARG A 39 -0.95 7.82 10.12
N ARG A 40 -2.22 7.82 10.55
CA ARG A 40 -3.19 6.79 10.18
C ARG A 40 -3.56 6.86 8.70
N SER A 41 -3.76 8.06 8.16
CA SER A 41 -4.02 8.24 6.73
C SER A 41 -2.82 7.82 5.88
N LEU A 42 -1.58 8.11 6.33
CA LEU A 42 -0.37 7.66 5.65
C LEU A 42 -0.24 6.13 5.69
N GLN A 43 -0.60 5.48 6.79
CA GLN A 43 -0.60 4.01 6.89
C GLN A 43 -1.60 3.37 5.93
N GLU A 44 -2.79 3.94 5.82
CA GLU A 44 -3.84 3.48 4.90
C GLU A 44 -3.41 3.66 3.43
N VAL A 45 -2.86 4.83 3.08
CA VAL A 45 -2.31 5.08 1.74
C VAL A 45 -1.19 4.08 1.43
N GLN A 46 -0.28 3.81 2.36
CA GLN A 46 0.78 2.81 2.12
C GLN A 46 0.24 1.38 1.93
N GLN A 47 -0.88 1.03 2.58
CA GLN A 47 -1.53 -0.28 2.36
C GLN A 47 -2.16 -0.33 0.97
N GLN A 48 -2.93 0.69 0.60
CA GLN A 48 -3.53 0.80 -0.73
C GLN A 48 -2.48 0.84 -1.84
N PHE A 49 -1.36 1.54 -1.64
CA PHE A 49 -0.27 1.57 -2.62
C PHE A 49 0.40 0.20 -2.79
N ARG A 50 0.55 -0.58 -1.71
CA ARG A 50 1.08 -1.95 -1.80
C ARG A 50 0.12 -2.90 -2.50
N GLU A 51 -1.17 -2.74 -2.28
CA GLU A 51 -2.20 -3.54 -2.97
C GLU A 51 -2.29 -3.16 -4.45
N ALA A 52 -2.36 -1.86 -4.76
CA ALA A 52 -2.34 -1.35 -6.12
C ALA A 52 -1.05 -1.72 -6.86
N GLN A 53 0.11 -1.67 -6.20
CA GLN A 53 1.37 -2.09 -6.79
C GLN A 53 1.36 -3.59 -7.11
N ARG A 54 0.84 -4.45 -6.22
CA ARG A 54 0.68 -5.88 -6.50
C ARG A 54 -0.29 -6.15 -7.64
N GLU A 55 -1.37 -5.37 -7.74
CA GLU A 55 -2.34 -5.48 -8.82
C GLU A 55 -1.77 -5.02 -10.16
N VAL A 56 -1.02 -3.91 -10.17
CA VAL A 56 -0.30 -3.41 -11.34
C VAL A 56 0.81 -4.38 -11.77
N ASP A 57 1.61 -4.89 -10.84
CA ASP A 57 2.64 -5.90 -11.14
C ASP A 57 2.01 -7.17 -11.74
N ARG A 58 0.86 -7.61 -11.21
CA ARG A 58 0.11 -8.74 -11.76
C ARG A 58 -0.44 -8.43 -13.14
N ALA A 59 -1.01 -7.24 -13.35
CA ALA A 59 -1.52 -6.81 -14.65
C ALA A 59 -0.41 -6.70 -15.71
N MET A 60 0.76 -6.16 -15.33
CA MET A 60 1.93 -6.10 -16.20
C MET A 60 2.50 -7.49 -16.53
N THR A 61 2.55 -8.40 -15.55
CA THR A 61 3.00 -9.79 -15.80
C THR A 61 2.03 -10.51 -16.75
N ILE A 62 0.72 -10.23 -16.64
CA ILE A 62 -0.28 -10.81 -17.55
C ILE A 62 -0.12 -10.26 -18.97
N ASP A 63 0.11 -8.96 -19.14
CA ASP A 63 0.31 -8.33 -20.46
C ASP A 63 1.59 -8.85 -21.17
N ASP A 64 2.71 -8.99 -20.44
CA ASP A 64 3.97 -9.54 -20.97
C ASP A 64 3.83 -11.05 -21.31
N SER A 65 3.01 -11.78 -20.54
CA SER A 65 2.69 -13.18 -20.81
C SER A 65 1.72 -13.39 -21.98
N VAL A 66 0.97 -12.37 -22.40
CA VAL A 66 0.09 -12.43 -23.58
C VAL A 66 0.88 -12.10 -24.86
N SER A 67 1.92 -11.26 -24.77
CA SER A 67 2.84 -11.02 -25.90
C SER A 67 3.83 -12.18 -26.15
N SER A 68 4.08 -13.04 -25.15
CA SER A 68 5.11 -14.10 -25.23
C SER A 68 4.57 -15.52 -25.45
N LYS A 69 3.25 -15.71 -25.63
CA LYS A 69 2.62 -17.04 -25.72
C LYS A 69 2.45 -17.62 -27.14
N SER A 70 3.11 -17.06 -28.16
CA SER A 70 3.09 -17.66 -29.50
C SER A 70 4.16 -18.73 -29.75
N ASP A 71 5.09 -18.97 -28.82
CA ASP A 71 6.20 -19.90 -29.06
C ASP A 71 6.62 -20.60 -27.75
N ALA A 72 6.18 -21.85 -27.56
CA ALA A 72 6.90 -22.92 -26.83
C ALA A 72 5.90 -24.02 -26.41
N SER A 73 5.43 -24.77 -27.39
CA SER A 73 5.06 -26.17 -27.15
C SER A 73 6.36 -26.97 -26.97
N LEU A 74 6.63 -27.55 -25.80
CA LEU A 74 7.35 -28.83 -25.69
C LEU A 74 7.54 -29.30 -24.22
N TYR A 75 7.15 -30.57 -24.03
CA TYR A 75 7.48 -31.54 -22.98
C TYR A 75 6.49 -31.77 -21.83
N GLU A 76 6.01 -33.02 -21.84
CA GLU A 76 5.08 -33.79 -20.99
C GLU A 76 5.52 -33.95 -19.53
N ASP A 77 4.55 -34.06 -18.61
CA ASP A 77 4.52 -35.10 -17.57
C ASP A 77 3.10 -35.25 -16.93
N GLU A 78 2.37 -36.33 -17.30
CA GLU A 78 1.41 -37.17 -16.54
C GLU A 78 0.24 -36.57 -15.68
N PRO A 79 -0.79 -37.38 -15.30
CA PRO A 79 -2.21 -37.05 -15.54
C PRO A 79 -2.95 -36.48 -14.33
N GLU A 80 -3.64 -35.35 -14.52
CA GLU A 80 -4.71 -34.91 -13.62
C GLU A 80 -6.06 -35.02 -14.33
N ASP A 81 -6.88 -35.95 -13.83
CA ASP A 81 -8.31 -36.12 -14.09
C ASP A 81 -9.05 -34.83 -13.68
N THR A 82 -8.96 -33.82 -14.53
CA THR A 82 -9.73 -32.58 -14.44
C THR A 82 -10.79 -32.63 -15.52
N PRO A 83 -12.09 -32.59 -15.19
CA PRO A 83 -13.12 -32.54 -16.20
C PRO A 83 -12.98 -31.21 -16.97
N GLU A 84 -12.45 -31.28 -18.19
CA GLU A 84 -12.43 -30.14 -19.10
C GLU A 84 -13.87 -29.61 -19.25
N PRO A 85 -14.13 -28.30 -19.02
CA PRO A 85 -15.44 -27.75 -19.23
C PRO A 85 -15.76 -27.76 -20.73
N SER A 86 -16.54 -28.74 -21.16
CA SER A 86 -16.95 -28.89 -22.55
C SER A 86 -17.88 -27.73 -22.94
N ALA A 87 -17.32 -26.73 -23.64
CA ALA A 87 -18.08 -25.60 -24.13
C ALA A 87 -19.09 -26.06 -25.21
N PRO A 88 -20.36 -25.60 -25.15
CA PRO A 88 -21.38 -26.01 -26.09
C PRO A 88 -21.04 -25.51 -27.51
N LYS A 89 -20.98 -26.43 -28.47
CA LYS A 89 -20.72 -26.09 -29.87
C LYS A 89 -21.90 -25.31 -30.46
N PHE A 90 -21.68 -24.03 -30.72
CA PHE A 90 -22.63 -23.13 -31.39
C PHE A 90 -22.83 -23.56 -32.84
N LYS A 91 -24.07 -23.84 -33.24
CA LYS A 91 -24.45 -24.04 -34.64
C LYS A 91 -25.15 -22.78 -35.14
N PRO A 92 -24.56 -22.03 -36.09
CA PRO A 92 -25.22 -20.84 -36.63
C PRO A 92 -26.44 -21.25 -37.48
N PRO A 93 -27.54 -20.46 -37.45
CA PRO A 93 -28.71 -20.69 -38.30
C PRO A 93 -28.38 -20.43 -39.77
N SER A 94 -29.01 -21.21 -40.66
CA SER A 94 -28.91 -21.12 -42.13
C SER A 94 -29.72 -19.97 -42.72
#